data_AF-A0A7C5IHN4-F1
#
_entry.id   AF-A0A7C5IHN4-F1
#
_cell.length_a   1.000
_cell.length_b   1.000
_cell.length_c   1.000
_cell.angle_alpha   90.00
_cell.angle_beta   90.00
_cell.angle_gamma   90.00
#
_symmetry.space_group_name_H-M   'P 1'
#
loop_
_entity.id
_entity.type
_entity.pdbx_description
1 polymer ?
#
loop_
_entity_poly.entity_id
_entity_poly.type
_entity_poly.pdbx_seq_one_letter_code
_entity_poly.pdbx_strand_id
1 'polypeptide(L)'
;MSTLFPDTSPEAEAVLLKLLREAPAWRKLKMVAELNETVRQLALSGLRSRYPQASARELRRRLADILLGPELAAKVYGPLPQEDSPHVA
;
A
#
# COMPACT_ATOMS: atom_id res chain seq x y z
N MET A 1 -15.18 14.23 -23.55
CA MET A 1 -14.72 13.18 -22.62
C MET A 1 -13.89 13.86 -21.55
N SER A 2 -14.15 13.60 -20.27
CA SER A 2 -13.34 14.15 -19.18
C SER A 2 -11.99 13.45 -19.16
N THR A 3 -10.88 14.19 -19.06
CA THR A 3 -9.53 13.64 -18.85
C THR A 3 -9.48 12.95 -17.49
N LEU A 4 -9.12 11.67 -17.47
CA LEU A 4 -9.03 10.90 -16.21
C LEU A 4 -7.70 11.13 -15.49
N PHE A 5 -6.63 11.41 -16.24
CA PHE A 5 -5.27 11.54 -15.72
C PHE A 5 -4.64 12.86 -16.21
N PRO A 6 -4.65 13.93 -15.39
CA PRO A 6 -4.24 15.27 -15.82
C PRO A 6 -2.74 15.39 -16.14
N ASP A 7 -1.92 14.45 -15.69
CA ASP A 7 -0.49 14.33 -15.97
C ASP A 7 -0.16 13.43 -17.17
N THR A 8 -1.17 12.92 -17.86
CA THR A 8 -1.04 11.99 -19.00
C THR A 8 -1.58 12.65 -20.27
N SER A 9 -0.86 12.56 -21.40
CA SER A 9 -1.35 13.11 -22.66
C SER A 9 -2.60 12.34 -23.15
N PRO A 10 -3.53 12.99 -23.87
CA PRO A 10 -4.74 12.32 -24.36
C PRO A 10 -4.45 11.09 -25.24
N GLU A 11 -3.37 11.12 -26.02
CA GLU A 11 -2.94 10.03 -26.89
C GLU A 11 -2.46 8.82 -26.08
N ALA A 12 -1.67 9.08 -25.03
CA ALA A 12 -1.20 8.03 -24.12
C ALA A 12 -2.36 7.42 -23.30
N GLU A 13 -3.29 8.24 -22.83
CA GLU A 13 -4.51 7.78 -22.15
C GLU A 13 -5.34 6.88 -23.07
N ALA A 14 -5.50 7.26 -24.34
CA ALA A 14 -6.24 6.47 -25.32
C ALA A 14 -5.61 5.08 -25.55
N VAL A 15 -4.28 5.00 -25.63
CA VAL A 15 -3.56 3.72 -25.74
C VAL A 15 -3.77 2.85 -24.49
N LEU A 16 -3.62 3.44 -23.29
CA LEU A 16 -3.84 2.75 -22.03
C LEU A 16 -5.26 2.16 -21.96
N LEU A 17 -6.28 2.98 -22.24
CA LEU A 17 -7.68 2.56 -22.19
C LEU A 17 -7.98 1.46 -23.21
N LYS A 18 -7.40 1.53 -24.42
CA LYS A 18 -7.54 0.47 -25.43
C LYS A 18 -6.99 -0.86 -24.91
N LEU A 19 -5.73 -0.87 -24.46
CA LEU A 19 -5.06 -2.07 -23.95
C LEU A 19 -5.78 -2.65 -22.74
N LEU A 20 -6.24 -1.80 -21.81
CA LEU A 20 -7.02 -2.24 -20.66
C LEU A 20 -8.36 -2.85 -21.08
N ARG A 21 -9.08 -2.28 -22.06
CA ARG A 21 -10.36 -2.84 -22.51
C ARG A 21 -10.17 -4.21 -23.17
N GLU A 22 -9.13 -4.37 -23.98
CA GLU A 22 -8.80 -5.62 -24.68
C GLU A 22 -8.30 -6.72 -23.74
N ALA A 23 -7.72 -6.37 -22.58
CA ALA A 23 -7.22 -7.36 -21.64
C ALA A 23 -8.34 -8.26 -21.06
N PRO A 24 -8.13 -9.59 -20.99
CA PRO A 24 -9.08 -10.50 -20.38
C PRO A 24 -9.20 -10.24 -18.86
N ALA A 25 -10.35 -10.59 -18.28
CA ALA A 25 -10.66 -10.32 -16.87
C ALA A 25 -9.59 -10.84 -15.90
N TRP A 26 -9.06 -12.05 -16.13
CA TRP A 26 -8.02 -12.62 -15.28
C TRP A 26 -6.72 -11.80 -15.30
N ARG A 27 -6.37 -11.18 -16.44
CA ARG A 27 -5.15 -10.38 -16.55
C ARG A 27 -5.31 -9.06 -15.80
N LYS A 28 -6.51 -8.46 -15.84
CA LYS A 28 -6.86 -7.28 -15.04
C LYS A 28 -6.72 -7.58 -13.54
N LEU A 29 -7.28 -8.69 -13.08
CA LEU A 29 -7.14 -9.12 -11.68
C LEU A 29 -5.68 -9.38 -11.29
N LYS A 30 -4.88 -9.97 -12.20
CA LYS A 30 -3.44 -10.13 -11.97
C LYS A 30 -2.74 -8.78 -11.80
N MET A 31 -3.03 -7.79 -12.65
CA MET A 31 -2.47 -6.44 -12.53
C MET A 31 -2.85 -5.76 -11.21
N VAL A 32 -4.10 -5.93 -10.76
CA VAL A 32 -4.55 -5.43 -9.45
C VAL A 32 -3.80 -6.12 -8.32
N ALA A 33 -3.57 -7.43 -8.37
CA ALA A 33 -2.80 -8.15 -7.37
C ALA A 33 -1.33 -7.69 -7.32
N GLU A 34 -0.70 -7.50 -8.48
CA GLU A 34 0.66 -6.95 -8.63
C GLU A 34 0.77 -5.53 -8.05
N LEU A 35 -0.22 -4.67 -8.31
CA LEU A 35 -0.28 -3.32 -7.74
C LEU A 35 -0.42 -3.34 -6.22
N ASN A 36 -1.30 -4.20 -5.69
CA ASN A 36 -1.48 -4.36 -4.26
C ASN A 36 -0.18 -4.78 -3.56
N GLU A 37 0.59 -5.67 -4.17
CA GLU A 37 1.88 -6.07 -3.63
C GLU A 37 2.88 -4.92 -3.63
N THR A 38 2.97 -4.18 -4.74
CA THR A 38 3.82 -2.99 -4.84
C THR A 38 3.49 -1.96 -3.74
N VAL A 39 2.20 -1.66 -3.53
CA VAL A 39 1.77 -0.71 -2.49
C VAL A 39 2.16 -1.20 -1.09
N ARG A 40 2.03 -2.49 -0.79
CA ARG A 40 2.48 -3.06 0.49
C ARG A 40 3.97 -2.91 0.70
N GLN A 41 4.78 -3.14 -0.33
CA GLN A 41 6.24 -2.97 -0.25
C GLN A 41 6.64 -1.50 -0.04
N LEU A 42 5.97 -0.57 -0.74
CA LEU A 42 6.19 0.87 -0.54
C LEU A 42 5.82 1.31 0.88
N ALA A 43 4.67 0.86 1.40
CA ALA A 43 4.25 1.13 2.76
C ALA A 43 5.26 0.58 3.80
N LEU A 44 5.73 -0.65 3.59
CA LEU A 44 6.75 -1.27 4.46
C LEU A 44 8.09 -0.51 4.41
N SER A 45 8.50 -0.04 3.22
CA SER A 45 9.69 0.80 3.08
C SER A 45 9.54 2.11 3.86
N GLY A 46 8.39 2.77 3.74
CA GLY A 46 8.10 3.98 4.51
C GLY A 46 8.12 3.74 6.03
N LEU A 47 7.59 2.60 6.50
CA LEU A 47 7.64 2.22 7.90
C LEU A 47 9.07 1.98 8.38
N ARG A 48 9.92 1.32 7.59
CA ARG A 48 11.34 1.13 7.92
C ARG A 48 12.09 2.46 8.06
N SER A 49 11.79 3.43 7.19
CA SER A 49 12.38 4.76 7.27
C SER A 49 11.94 5.53 8.52
N ARG A 50 10.68 5.40 8.94
CA ARG A 50 10.14 6.07 10.14
C ARG A 50 10.52 5.38 11.44
N TYR A 51 10.69 4.06 11.43
CA TYR A 51 10.99 3.23 12.60
C TYR A 51 12.23 2.37 12.34
N PRO A 52 13.43 2.96 12.26
CA PRO A 52 14.64 2.24 11.90
C PRO A 52 15.03 1.13 12.89
N GLN A 53 14.59 1.24 14.15
CA GLN A 53 14.85 0.25 15.21
C GLN A 53 13.72 -0.78 15.38
N ALA A 54 12.63 -0.67 14.61
CA ALA A 54 11.52 -1.60 14.74
C ALA A 54 11.90 -2.98 14.21
N SER A 55 11.57 -4.00 15.00
CA SER A 55 11.63 -5.39 14.59
C SER A 55 10.68 -5.68 13.42
N ALA A 56 10.94 -6.76 12.69
CA ALA A 56 10.07 -7.20 11.60
C ALA A 56 8.61 -7.44 12.06
N ARG A 57 8.41 -7.86 13.32
CA ARG A 57 7.08 -8.08 13.91
C ARG A 57 6.35 -6.75 14.11
N GLU A 58 7.04 -5.73 14.62
CA GLU A 58 6.47 -4.39 14.81
C GLU A 58 6.13 -3.73 13.46
N LEU A 59 7.01 -3.87 12.47
CA LEU A 59 6.75 -3.35 11.13
C LEU A 59 5.53 -4.04 10.49
N ARG A 60 5.40 -5.37 10.62
CA ARG A 60 4.19 -6.09 10.15
C ARG A 60 2.94 -5.63 10.88
N ARG A 61 3.03 -5.41 12.20
CA ARG A 61 1.89 -4.91 12.97
C ARG A 61 1.49 -3.50 12.51
N ARG A 62 2.44 -2.58 12.36
CA ARG A 62 2.17 -1.21 11.85
C ARG A 62 1.62 -1.23 10.42
N LEU A 63 2.10 -2.13 9.57
CA LEU A 63 1.54 -2.32 8.22
C LEU A 63 0.07 -2.77 8.29
N ALA A 64 -0.30 -3.62 9.25
CA ALA A 64 -1.68 -4.04 9.43
C ALA A 64 -2.62 -2.85 9.76
N ASP A 65 -2.17 -1.85 10.53
CA ASP A 65 -2.96 -0.63 10.78
C ASP A 65 -3.22 0.15 9.49
N ILE A 66 -2.23 0.23 8.59
CA ILE A 66 -2.37 0.90 7.28
C ILE A 66 -3.36 0.17 6.39
N LEU A 67 -3.32 -1.16 6.37
CA LEU A 67 -4.10 -1.98 5.43
C LEU A 67 -5.54 -2.23 5.90
N LEU A 68 -5.75 -2.43 7.20
CA LEU A 68 -7.02 -2.87 7.77
C LEU A 68 -7.70 -1.79 8.61
N GLY A 69 -6.98 -0.73 8.94
CA GLY A 69 -7.35 0.19 10.01
C GLY A 69 -7.00 -0.37 11.40
N PRO A 70 -6.84 0.51 12.40
CA PRO A 70 -6.33 0.14 13.71
C PRO A 70 -7.21 -0.86 14.47
N GLU A 71 -8.53 -0.76 14.32
CA GLU A 71 -9.48 -1.62 15.01
C GLU A 71 -9.41 -3.08 14.53
N LEU A 72 -9.45 -3.30 13.22
CA LEU A 72 -9.41 -4.65 12.65
C LEU A 72 -8.00 -5.24 12.78
N ALA A 73 -6.97 -4.41 12.62
CA ALA A 73 -5.60 -4.83 12.84
C ALA A 73 -5.38 -5.27 14.30
N ALA A 74 -5.97 -4.59 15.29
CA ALA A 74 -5.87 -4.99 16.69
C ALA A 74 -6.54 -6.35 16.96
N LYS A 75 -7.69 -6.60 16.34
CA LYS A 75 -8.42 -7.87 16.49
C LYS A 75 -7.67 -9.06 15.89
N VAL A 76 -6.98 -8.88 14.76
CA VAL A 76 -6.32 -9.96 14.02
C VAL A 76 -4.85 -10.14 14.44
N TYR A 77 -4.14 -9.05 14.68
CA TYR A 77 -2.69 -9.03 14.93
C TYR A 77 -2.31 -8.64 16.36
N GLY A 78 -3.29 -8.37 17.24
CA GLY A 78 -3.06 -7.91 18.61
C GLY A 78 -2.81 -6.39 18.71
N PRO A 79 -2.65 -5.83 19.93
CA PRO A 79 -2.40 -4.40 20.08
C PRO A 79 -1.07 -3.97 19.45
N LEU A 80 -0.98 -2.71 19.01
CA LEU A 80 0.30 -2.12 18.61
C LEU A 80 1.19 -2.01 19.87
N PRO A 81 2.45 -2.47 19.84
CA PRO A 81 3.34 -2.27 20.98
C PRO A 81 3.48 -0.78 21.26
N GLN A 82 3.33 -0.41 22.53
CA GLN A 82 3.55 0.96 22.98
C GLN A 82 5.02 1.31 22.67
N GLU A 83 5.25 2.48 22.12
CA GLU A 83 6.59 3.03 22.02
C GLU A 83 7.04 3.30 23.46
N ASP A 84 7.84 2.41 24.05
CA ASP A 84 8.55 2.72 25.28
C ASP A 84 9.32 4.02 25.01
N SER A 85 8.88 5.12 25.62
CA SER A 85 9.66 6.34 25.69
C SER A 85 10.69 6.17 26.79
N PRO A 86 11.99 6.17 26.46
CA PRO A 86 12.99 6.74 27.33
C PRO A 86 13.58 7.96 26.61
N HIS A 87 12.87 9.08 26.68
CA HIS A 87 13.52 10.39 26.58
C HIS A 87 13.17 11.19 27.83
N VAL A 88 13.70 10.71 28.96
CA VAL A 88 14.12 11.58 30.06
C VAL A 88 15.56 11.98 29.76
N ALA A 89 15.77 13.24 29.43
CA ALA A 89 16.97 14.00 29.73
C ALA A 89 16.56 15.47 29.85
#